data_AF-A0A2G5EFL3-F1
#
_entry.id   AF-A0A2G5EFL3-F1
#
_cell.length_a   1.000
_cell.length_b   1.000
_cell.length_c   1.000
_cell.angle_alpha   90.00
_cell.angle_beta   90.00
_cell.angle_gamma   90.00
#
_symmetry.space_group_name_H-M   'P 1'
#
loop_
_entity.id
_entity.type
_entity.pdbx_description
1 polymer ?
#
loop_
_entity_poly.entity_id
_entity_poly.type
_entity_poly.pdbx_seq_one_letter_code
_entity_poly.pdbx_strand_id
1 'polypeptide(L)'
;MKKEDTVKLISAEGFEFVIDKNAAMVSQTIRNMLTSPGSFSETQHGVVRFPEISTPILEKICQYFYWSLQFARFFFFFFKLSFFF
;
A
#
# COMPACT_ATOMS: atom_id res chain seq x y z
N MET A 1 -11.53 6.00 15.63
CA MET A 1 -10.65 5.66 14.49
C MET A 1 -9.22 5.82 14.97
N LYS A 2 -8.46 4.72 15.11
CA LYS A 2 -7.06 4.81 15.52
C LYS A 2 -6.28 5.43 14.36
N LYS A 3 -5.56 6.52 14.63
CA LYS A 3 -4.79 7.28 13.64
C LYS A 3 -3.60 6.49 13.06
N GLU A 4 -3.33 5.30 13.58
CA GLU A 4 -2.16 4.48 13.27
C GLU A 4 -2.39 3.43 12.16
N ASP A 5 -3.64 3.29 11.70
CA ASP A 5 -4.03 2.25 10.73
C ASP A 5 -4.13 2.74 9.28
N THR A 6 -3.84 4.02 9.02
CA THR A 6 -3.85 4.60 7.66
C THR A 6 -2.50 5.21 7.29
N VAL A 7 -2.24 5.28 5.98
CA VAL A 7 -1.04 5.90 5.41
C VAL A 7 -1.45 6.89 4.33
N LYS A 8 -0.62 7.91 4.12
CA LYS A 8 -0.80 8.90 3.06
C LYS A 8 0.19 8.64 1.93
N LEU A 9 -0.32 8.54 0.70
CA LEU A 9 0.49 8.50 -0.51
C LEU A 9 0.30 9.82 -1.25
N ILE A 10 1.39 10.52 -1.55
CA ILE A 10 1.37 11.83 -2.21
C ILE A 10 1.88 11.68 -3.64
N SER A 11 1.11 12.13 -4.62
CA SER A 11 1.50 12.13 -6.04
C SER A 11 2.52 13.22 -6.37
N ALA A 12 3.04 13.19 -7.60
CA ALA A 12 3.96 14.20 -8.14
C ALA A 12 3.36 15.62 -8.11
N GLU A 13 2.05 15.73 -8.30
CA GLU A 13 1.31 17.00 -8.28
C GLU A 13 0.90 17.41 -6.85
N GLY A 14 1.25 16.62 -5.84
CA GLY A 14 0.97 16.90 -4.44
C GLY A 14 -0.40 16.46 -3.94
N PHE A 15 -1.13 15.65 -4.72
CA PHE A 15 -2.43 15.12 -4.29
C PHE A 15 -2.25 14.04 -3.22
N GLU A 16 -3.00 14.14 -2.12
CA GLU A 16 -2.91 13.20 -1.00
C GLU A 16 -3.98 12.11 -1.08
N PHE A 17 -3.54 10.85 -1.18
CA PHE A 17 -4.39 9.67 -1.05
C PHE A 17 -4.22 9.08 0.35
N VAL A 18 -5.32 8.99 1.11
CA VAL A 18 -5.34 8.32 2.41
C VAL A 18 -5.89 6.91 2.22
N ILE A 19 -5.08 5.90 2.53
CA ILE A 19 -5.44 4.49 2.38
C ILE A 19 -5.15 3.69 3.65
N ASP A 20 -5.80 2.54 3.80
CA ASP A 20 -5.52 1.63 4.91
C ASP A 20 -4.09 1.07 4.82
N LYS A 21 -3.40 1.05 5.97
CA LYS A 21 -2.05 0.51 6.09
C LYS A 21 -1.99 -0.94 5.61
N ASN A 22 -3.00 -1.76 5.91
CA ASN A 22 -3.07 -3.15 5.44
C ASN A 22 -3.09 -3.27 3.92
N ALA A 23 -3.80 -2.37 3.22
CA ALA A 23 -3.83 -2.34 1.76
C ALA A 23 -2.48 -1.86 1.21
N ALA A 24 -1.92 -0.79 1.76
CA ALA A 24 -0.61 -0.27 1.36
C ALA A 24 0.52 -1.31 1.52
N MET A 25 0.44 -2.09 2.59
CA MET A 25 1.40 -3.16 2.92
C MET A 25 1.33 -4.34 1.95
N VAL A 26 0.38 -4.42 1.02
CA VAL A 26 0.41 -5.41 -0.08
C VAL A 26 1.65 -5.19 -0.95
N SER A 27 2.10 -3.94 -1.13
CA SER A 27 3.34 -3.62 -1.83
C SER A 27 4.55 -3.78 -0.92
N GLN A 28 5.49 -4.64 -1.32
CA GLN A 28 6.76 -4.81 -0.60
C GLN A 28 7.57 -3.51 -0.59
N THR A 29 7.55 -2.74 -1.68
CA THR A 29 8.28 -1.47 -1.78
C THR A 29 7.72 -0.46 -0.79
N ILE A 30 6.39 -0.28 -0.73
CA ILE A 30 5.76 0.63 0.22
C ILE A 30 5.98 0.19 1.66
N ARG A 31 5.90 -1.12 1.93
CA ARG A 31 6.25 -1.67 3.23
C ARG A 31 7.67 -1.28 3.63
N ASN A 32 8.65 -1.51 2.76
CA ASN A 32 10.04 -1.19 3.04
C ASN A 32 10.26 0.30 3.27
N MET A 33 9.57 1.18 2.53
CA MET A 33 9.62 2.62 2.73
C MET A 33 9.03 3.03 4.08
N LEU A 34 7.91 2.43 4.49
CA LEU A 34 7.26 2.71 5.77
C LEU A 34 8.02 2.14 6.97
N THR A 35 8.68 0.98 6.84
CA THR A 35 9.37 0.30 7.96
C THR A 35 10.88 0.54 8.00
N SER A 36 11.45 1.25 7.01
CA SER A 36 12.90 1.47 6.97
C SER A 36 13.35 2.38 8.12
N PRO A 37 14.34 1.94 8.94
CA PRO A 37 14.81 2.70 10.11
C PRO A 37 15.55 4.00 9.75
N GLY A 38 15.85 4.24 8.47
CA GLY A 38 16.58 5.42 7.98
C GLY A 38 15.73 6.64 7.58
N SER A 39 14.41 6.49 7.39
CA SER A 39 13.51 7.60 6.98
C SER A 39 12.60 8.06 8.12
N PHE A 40 13.22 8.37 9.27
CA PHE A 40 12.58 8.55 10.57
C PHE A 40 11.45 9.60 10.58
N SER A 41 11.48 10.62 9.71
CA SER A 41 10.45 11.66 9.62
C SER A 41 9.18 11.22 8.86
N GLU A 42 9.31 10.36 7.85
CA GLU A 42 8.18 9.87 7.06
C GLU A 42 7.51 8.65 7.70
N THR A 43 8.30 7.78 8.34
CA THR A 43 7.83 6.59 9.06
C THR A 43 6.95 6.93 10.27
N GLN A 44 7.24 8.03 10.98
CA GLN A 44 6.43 8.45 12.14
C GLN A 44 5.05 9.00 11.75
N HIS A 45 4.89 9.50 10.52
CA HIS A 45 3.63 10.07 10.05
C HIS A 45 2.89 9.18 9.05
N GLY A 46 3.50 8.08 8.61
CA GLY A 46 2.90 7.18 7.62
C GLY A 46 2.70 7.86 6.27
N VAL A 47 3.60 8.78 5.89
CA VAL A 47 3.50 9.56 4.64
C VAL A 47 4.57 9.06 3.67
N VAL A 48 4.17 8.80 2.42
CA VAL A 48 5.06 8.40 1.33
C VAL A 48 4.83 9.33 0.14
N ARG A 49 5.91 9.87 -0.42
CA ARG A 49 5.87 10.79 -1.57
C ARG A 49 6.37 10.09 -2.82
N PHE A 50 5.65 10.28 -3.92
CA PHE A 50 5.99 9.74 -5.24
C PHE A 50 6.19 10.88 -6.23
N PRO A 51 7.41 11.46 -6.32
CA PRO A 51 7.68 12.61 -7.19
C PRO A 51 7.57 12.29 -8.69
N GLU A 52 7.57 11.01 -9.07
CA GLU A 52 7.52 10.58 -10.48
C GLU A 52 6.16 9.99 -10.89
N ILE A 53 5.24 9.79 -9.94
CA ILE A 53 3.94 9.15 -10.22
C ILE A 53 2.85 10.21 -10.27
N SER A 54 2.19 10.32 -11.43
CA SER A 54 1.06 11.23 -11.59
C SER A 54 -0.18 10.78 -10.80
N THR A 55 -1.01 11.75 -10.42
CA THR A 55 -2.24 11.55 -9.64
C THR A 55 -3.16 10.45 -10.20
N PRO A 56 -3.51 10.41 -11.50
CA PRO A 56 -4.39 9.35 -12.03
C PRO A 56 -3.76 7.95 -11.98
N ILE A 57 -2.42 7.85 -12.08
CA ILE A 57 -1.71 6.58 -11.94
C ILE A 57 -1.73 6.13 -10.49
N LEU A 58 -1.43 7.04 -9.55
CA LEU A 58 -1.43 6.74 -8.12
C LEU A 58 -2.82 6.32 -7.63
N GLU A 59 -3.89 6.91 -8.17
CA GLU A 59 -5.27 6.49 -7.90
C GLU A 59 -5.50 5.02 -8.31
N LYS A 60 -5.05 4.63 -9.51
CA LYS A 60 -5.17 3.24 -9.99
C LYS A 60 -4.35 2.26 -9.15
N ILE A 61 -3.17 2.68 -8.69
CA ILE A 61 -2.36 1.90 -7.76
C ILE A 61 -3.10 1.70 -6.42
N CYS A 62 -3.73 2.74 -5.88
CA CYS A 62 -4.54 2.63 -4.66
C CYS A 62 -5.72 1.67 -4.86
N GLN A 63 -6.44 1.75 -5.98
CA GLN A 63 -7.51 0.82 -6.33
C GLN A 63 -6.99 -0.63 -6.40
N TYR A 64 -5.82 -0.85 -6.99
CA TYR A 64 -5.17 -2.15 -7.06
C TYR A 64 -4.81 -2.71 -5.67
N PHE A 65 -4.34 -1.89 -4.74
CA PHE A 65 -4.04 -2.36 -3.39
C PHE A 65 -5.25 -2.93 -2.67
N TYR A 66 -6.40 -2.26 -2.77
CA TYR A 66 -7.65 -2.77 -2.19
C TYR A 66 -8.14 -4.03 -2.91
N TRP A 67 -8.08 -4.05 -4.24
CA TRP A 67 -8.42 -5.24 -5.00
C TRP A 67 -7.54 -6.44 -4.61
N SER A 68 -6.23 -6.24 -4.53
CA SER A 68 -5.28 -7.29 -4.17
C SER A 68 -5.47 -7.75 -2.72
N LEU A 69 -5.71 -6.85 -1.77
CA LEU A 69 -6.00 -7.22 -0.38
C LEU A 69 -7.25 -8.12 -0.26
N GLN A 70 -8.28 -7.87 -1.09
CA GLN A 70 -9.50 -8.67 -1.11
C GLN A 70 -9.34 -10.00 -1.87
N PHE A 71 -8.68 -10.00 -3.03
CA PHE A 71 -8.66 -11.16 -3.94
C PHE A 71 -7.39 -12.02 -3.87
N ALA A 72 -6.26 -11.51 -3.38
CA ALA A 72 -5.05 -12.33 -3.21
C ALA A 72 -5.28 -13.47 -2.19
N ARG A 73 -6.20 -13.30 -1.24
CA ARG A 73 -6.66 -14.36 -0.33
C ARG A 73 -7.39 -15.50 -1.06
N PHE A 74 -8.09 -15.20 -2.14
CA PHE A 74 -8.86 -16.18 -2.90
C PHE A 74 -7.96 -17.04 -3.80
N PHE A 75 -6.92 -16.44 -4.39
CA PHE A 75 -5.99 -17.15 -5.27
C PHE A 75 -5.06 -18.11 -4.51
N PHE A 76 -4.63 -17.74 -3.30
CA PHE A 76 -3.80 -18.61 -2.47
C PHE A 76 -4.54 -19.86 -1.97
N PHE A 77 -5.87 -19.77 -1.76
CA PHE A 77 -6.68 -20.90 -1.33
C PHE A 77 -6.84 -21.97 -2.43
N PHE A 78 -6.99 -21.54 -3.69
CA PHE A 78 -7.11 -22.46 -4.82
C PHE A 78 -5.79 -23.19 -5.12
N PHE A 79 -4.66 -22.49 -5.07
CA PHE A 79 -3.36 -23.12 -5.36
C PHE A 79 -2.88 -24.10 -4.28
N LYS A 80 -3.27 -23.85 -3.00
CA LYS A 80 -2.92 -24.76 -1.90
C LYS A 80 -3.77 -26.03 -1.89
N LEU A 81 -4.98 -26.00 -2.43
CA LEU A 81 -5.85 -27.18 -2.53
C LEU A 81 -5.41 -28.13 -3.67
N SER A 82 -4.89 -27.59 -4.78
CA SER A 82 -4.39 -28.40 -5.92
C SER A 82 -3.04 -29.08 -5.69
N PHE A 83 -2.34 -28.79 -4.58
CA PHE A 83 -1.08 -29.49 -4.23
C PHE A 83 -1.26 -30.47 -3.06
N PHE A 84 -2.50 -30.68 -2.60
CA PHE A 84 -2.87 -31.66 -1.58
C PHE A 84 -3.79 -32.77 -2.11
N PHE A 85 -3.92 -32.88 -3.44
CA PHE A 85 -4.57 -34.00 -4.14
C PHE A 85 -3.70 -34.44 -5.31
#